data_AF-A0A9D4DQZ6-F1
#
_entry.id   AF-A0A9D4DQZ6-F1
#
_cell.length_a   1.000
_cell.length_b   1.000
_cell.length_c   1.000
_cell.angle_alpha   90.00
_cell.angle_beta   90.00
_cell.angle_gamma   90.00
#
_symmetry.space_group_name_H-M   'P 1'
#
loop_
_entity.id
_entity.type
_entity.pdbx_description
1 polymer ?
#
loop_
_entity_poly.entity_id
_entity_poly.type
_entity_poly.pdbx_seq_one_letter_code
_entity_poly.pdbx_strand_id
1 'polypeptide(L)'
;MTEELKESLHQRGIASTVIQRFVDDKIDCRVILLMDEHTLQTYLPAYGDRVAVHEMLEKITDVQKRDQFFAKFGDWLADRGINPYRMAVVDKGSMKEMVIKYHVFYRTSSQIAQFQDGMDDVCGMWGMVTKHASVFQPLFCNLPKPLMNQEMDRIIRCDFSELGSNARTSEDETVYAWELFLQDIEDGIAVVHFRSGQHSPLWLSKAD
;
A
#
# COMPACT_ATOMS: atom_id res chain seq x y z
N MET A 1 -3.01 -3.47 15.90
CA MET A 1 -1.67 -3.68 16.49
C MET A 1 -1.82 -4.65 17.66
N THR A 2 -1.01 -5.71 17.73
CA THR A 2 -1.05 -6.71 18.81
C THR A 2 -0.42 -6.18 20.11
N GLU A 3 -0.83 -6.71 21.27
CA GLU A 3 -0.29 -6.29 22.56
C GLU A 3 1.20 -6.59 22.72
N GLU A 4 1.66 -7.74 22.21
CA GLU A 4 3.09 -8.11 22.18
C GLU A 4 3.96 -7.07 21.46
N LEU A 5 3.44 -6.48 20.38
CA LEU A 5 4.15 -5.46 19.63
C LEU A 5 4.17 -4.11 20.37
N LYS A 6 3.08 -3.73 21.06
CA LYS A 6 3.06 -2.53 21.90
C LYS A 6 4.10 -2.63 23.01
N GLU A 7 4.21 -3.80 23.64
CA GLU A 7 5.18 -4.07 24.68
C GLU A 7 6.63 -4.01 24.13
N SER A 8 6.87 -4.57 22.94
CA SER A 8 8.16 -4.44 22.25
C SER A 8 8.54 -2.98 21.94
N LEU A 9 7.58 -2.14 21.54
CA LEU A 9 7.81 -0.72 21.27
C LEU A 9 8.07 0.08 22.55
N HIS A 10 7.41 -0.29 23.66
CA HIS A 10 7.70 0.29 24.97
C HIS A 10 9.10 -0.06 25.48
N GLN A 11 9.54 -1.31 25.28
CA GLN A 11 10.90 -1.74 25.61
C GLN A 11 11.96 -0.99 24.80
N ARG A 12 11.61 -0.51 23.60
CA ARG A 12 12.45 0.34 22.74
C ARG A 12 12.34 1.85 23.08
N GLY A 13 11.67 2.22 24.18
CA GLY A 13 11.59 3.60 24.63
C GLY A 13 10.66 4.50 23.81
N ILE A 14 9.78 3.92 22.98
CA ILE A 14 8.77 4.69 22.25
C ILE A 14 7.65 5.11 23.21
N ALA A 15 7.34 6.41 23.23
CA ALA A 15 6.33 6.98 24.12
C ALA A 15 4.93 6.42 23.85
N SER A 16 4.14 6.17 24.91
CA SER A 16 2.78 5.62 24.82
C SER A 16 1.84 6.45 23.92
N THR A 17 2.05 7.76 23.89
CA THR A 17 1.29 8.70 23.03
C THR A 17 1.55 8.47 21.54
N VAL A 18 2.76 8.04 21.18
CA VAL A 18 3.15 7.72 19.80
C VAL A 18 2.62 6.34 19.40
N ILE A 19 2.66 5.37 20.31
CA ILE A 19 2.08 4.03 20.10
C ILE A 19 0.55 4.11 19.93
N GLN A 20 -0.13 4.96 20.69
CA GLN A 20 -1.57 5.17 20.53
C GLN A 20 -1.91 5.76 19.17
N ARG A 21 -1.12 6.73 18.68
CA ARG A 21 -1.26 7.24 17.30
C ARG A 21 -1.11 6.13 16.26
N PHE A 22 -0.23 5.14 16.46
CA PHE A 22 -0.11 4.03 15.50
C PHE A 22 -1.36 3.15 15.44
N VAL A 23 -2.07 3.00 16.56
CA VAL A 23 -3.38 2.31 16.60
C VAL A 23 -4.42 3.14 15.85
N ASP A 24 -4.51 4.43 16.15
CA ASP A 24 -5.53 5.33 15.62
C ASP A 24 -5.34 5.55 14.11
N ASP A 25 -4.09 5.71 13.65
CA ASP A 25 -3.71 6.00 12.26
C ASP A 25 -3.53 4.73 11.40
N LYS A 26 -3.81 3.54 11.95
CA LYS A 26 -3.76 2.22 11.28
C LYS A 26 -2.45 1.94 10.53
N ILE A 27 -1.31 2.30 11.13
CA ILE A 27 0.01 2.10 10.52
C ILE A 27 0.35 0.60 10.44
N ASP A 28 0.72 0.10 9.25
CA ASP A 28 1.10 -1.31 9.07
C ASP A 28 2.39 -1.62 9.83
N CYS A 29 2.22 -2.45 10.85
CA CYS A 29 3.22 -2.72 11.85
C CYS A 29 4.33 -3.68 11.37
N ARG A 30 4.15 -4.34 10.22
CA ARG A 30 5.15 -5.26 9.65
C ARG A 30 6.39 -4.53 9.15
N VAL A 31 6.23 -3.27 8.73
CA VAL A 31 7.32 -2.39 8.28
C VAL A 31 8.19 -1.92 9.46
N ILE A 32 7.60 -1.78 10.65
CA ILE A 32 8.25 -1.31 11.88
C ILE A 32 9.23 -2.35 12.43
N LEU A 33 8.92 -3.64 12.28
CA LEU A 33 9.72 -4.76 12.80
C LEU A 33 11.07 -4.95 12.09
N LEU A 34 11.22 -4.40 10.89
CA LEU A 34 12.40 -4.58 10.03
C LEU A 34 13.40 -3.42 10.13
N MET A 35 13.14 -2.42 10.97
CA MET A 35 13.96 -1.20 11.09
C MET A 35 14.82 -1.23 12.35
N ASP A 36 16.05 -0.72 12.23
CA ASP A 36 16.88 -0.41 13.39
C ASP A 36 16.38 0.83 14.16
N GLU A 37 16.87 1.00 15.38
CA GLU A 37 16.44 2.03 16.34
C GLU A 37 16.53 3.45 15.76
N HIS A 38 17.59 3.74 15.00
CA HIS A 38 17.85 5.05 14.42
C HIS A 38 16.91 5.35 13.23
N THR A 39 16.73 4.35 12.37
CA THR A 39 15.80 4.39 11.24
C THR A 39 14.38 4.57 11.73
N LEU A 40 14.00 3.86 12.79
CA LEU A 40 12.67 3.93 13.38
C LEU A 40 12.39 5.33 13.96
N GLN A 41 13.29 5.90 14.75
CA GLN A 41 13.13 7.25 15.32
C GLN A 41 12.97 8.34 14.25
N THR A 42 13.64 8.19 13.10
CA THR A 42 13.55 9.14 11.98
C THR A 42 12.31 8.91 11.12
N TYR A 43 11.91 7.64 10.92
CA TYR A 43 10.82 7.24 10.05
C TYR A 43 9.45 7.48 10.68
N LEU A 44 9.32 7.31 12.00
CA LEU A 44 8.05 7.39 12.70
C LEU A 44 7.36 8.77 12.62
N PRO A 45 8.04 9.91 12.87
CA PRO A 45 7.47 11.23 12.62
C PRO A 45 7.11 11.41 11.13
N ALA A 46 8.02 11.02 10.23
CA ALA A 46 7.84 11.20 8.79
C ALA A 46 6.75 10.31 8.16
N TYR A 47 6.31 9.24 8.83
CA TYR A 47 5.23 8.36 8.40
C TYR A 47 3.88 8.81 8.99
N GLY A 48 3.85 9.10 10.30
CA GLY A 48 2.67 9.66 10.97
C GLY A 48 2.26 11.00 10.38
N ASP A 49 3.22 11.83 9.97
CA ASP A 49 2.95 13.11 9.30
C ASP A 49 2.20 12.94 7.98
N ARG A 50 2.42 11.87 7.21
CA ARG A 50 1.76 11.67 5.91
C ARG A 50 0.29 11.32 6.06
N VAL A 51 0.00 10.40 6.98
CA VAL A 51 -1.36 9.95 7.29
C VAL A 51 -2.12 11.09 7.98
N ALA A 52 -1.48 11.77 8.94
CA ALA A 52 -2.04 12.94 9.61
C ALA A 52 -2.28 14.11 8.65
N VAL A 53 -1.36 14.39 7.71
CA VAL A 53 -1.55 15.42 6.69
C VAL A 53 -2.71 15.06 5.77
N HIS A 54 -2.80 13.82 5.31
CA HIS A 54 -3.91 13.39 4.46
C HIS A 54 -5.27 13.48 5.18
N GLU A 55 -5.36 13.00 6.42
CA GLU A 55 -6.59 13.05 7.21
C GLU A 55 -6.97 14.50 7.59
N MET A 56 -5.98 15.33 7.92
CA MET A 56 -6.23 16.74 8.24
C MET A 56 -6.58 17.57 7.00
N LEU A 57 -6.02 17.27 5.83
CA LEU A 57 -6.47 17.81 4.55
C LEU A 57 -7.94 17.45 4.31
N GLU A 58 -8.35 16.22 4.60
CA GLU A 58 -9.75 15.81 4.48
C GLU A 58 -10.69 16.61 5.39
N LYS A 59 -10.23 17.08 6.54
CA LYS A 59 -10.99 17.91 7.48
C LYS A 59 -11.07 19.40 7.11
N ILE A 60 -10.32 19.87 6.11
CA ILE A 60 -10.44 21.24 5.61
C ILE A 60 -11.76 21.39 4.86
N THR A 61 -12.69 22.13 5.48
CA THR A 61 -14.02 22.46 4.94
C THR A 61 -14.22 23.95 4.70
N ASP A 62 -13.39 24.77 5.34
CA ASP A 62 -13.53 26.22 5.39
C ASP A 62 -12.15 26.88 5.54
N VAL A 63 -12.14 28.20 5.38
CA VAL A 63 -10.92 29.02 5.41
C VAL A 63 -10.23 28.97 6.77
N GLN A 64 -10.99 28.92 7.87
CA GLN A 64 -10.43 28.90 9.22
C GLN A 64 -9.66 27.59 9.49
N LYS A 65 -10.22 26.45 9.11
CA LYS A 65 -9.53 25.15 9.23
C LYS A 65 -8.33 25.04 8.29
N ARG A 66 -8.41 25.64 7.11
CA ARG A 66 -7.26 25.75 6.19
C ARG A 66 -6.11 26.52 6.85
N ASP A 67 -6.41 27.67 7.44
CA ASP A 67 -5.38 28.52 8.05
C ASP A 67 -4.76 27.86 9.27
N GLN A 68 -5.55 27.13 10.08
CA GLN A 68 -5.03 26.29 11.17
C GLN A 68 -4.12 25.17 10.66
N PHE A 69 -4.49 24.53 9.55
CA PHE A 69 -3.67 23.51 8.92
C PHE A 69 -2.35 24.09 8.42
N PHE A 70 -2.37 25.25 7.75
CA PHE A 70 -1.15 25.93 7.29
C PHE A 70 -0.29 26.46 8.42
N ALA A 71 -0.87 26.94 9.52
CA ALA A 71 -0.10 27.34 10.69
C ALA A 71 0.69 26.16 11.30
N LYS A 72 0.21 24.93 11.11
CA LYS A 72 0.83 23.72 11.66
C LYS A 72 1.75 22.99 10.68
N PHE A 73 1.42 22.97 9.39
CA PHE A 73 2.14 22.19 8.37
C PHE A 73 2.67 23.02 7.20
N GLY A 74 2.53 24.35 7.24
CA GLY A 74 2.93 25.23 6.15
C GLY A 74 4.41 25.12 5.83
N ASP A 75 5.27 25.20 6.83
CA ASP A 75 6.73 25.06 6.66
C ASP A 75 7.09 23.66 6.15
N TRP A 76 6.47 22.62 6.72
CA TRP A 76 6.67 21.23 6.29
C TRP A 76 6.29 21.00 4.82
N LEU A 77 5.23 21.66 4.34
CA LEU A 77 4.80 21.63 2.94
C LEU A 77 5.76 22.42 2.05
N ALA A 78 6.18 23.60 2.49
CA ALA A 78 7.09 24.47 1.77
C ALA A 78 8.46 23.81 1.55
N ASP A 79 9.00 23.14 2.57
CA ASP A 79 10.23 22.34 2.49
C ASP A 79 10.17 21.23 1.43
N ARG A 80 8.95 20.81 1.05
CA ARG A 80 8.68 19.76 0.05
C ARG A 80 8.29 20.34 -1.31
N GLY A 81 8.44 21.65 -1.49
CA GLY A 81 8.11 22.37 -2.73
C GLY A 81 6.62 22.60 -2.95
N ILE A 82 5.78 22.38 -1.92
CA ILE A 82 4.34 22.63 -1.97
C ILE A 82 4.10 23.99 -1.36
N ASN A 83 3.63 24.97 -2.14
CA ASN A 83 3.40 26.33 -1.63
C ASN A 83 1.99 26.47 -1.04
N PRO A 84 1.82 26.47 0.29
CA PRO A 84 0.49 26.53 0.93
C PRO A 84 -0.19 27.90 0.72
N TYR A 85 0.58 28.98 0.60
CA TYR A 85 0.06 30.36 0.56
C TYR A 85 -0.63 30.73 -0.75
N ARG A 86 -0.52 29.89 -1.78
CA ARG A 86 -1.21 30.05 -3.06
C ARG A 86 -2.50 29.25 -3.18
N MET A 87 -2.88 28.47 -2.16
CA MET A 87 -3.95 27.48 -2.28
C MET A 87 -5.23 27.91 -1.52
N ALA A 88 -6.36 27.87 -2.22
CA ALA A 88 -7.68 28.04 -1.64
C ALA A 88 -8.23 26.69 -1.12
N VAL A 89 -9.33 26.74 -0.36
CA VAL A 89 -10.01 25.53 0.16
C VAL A 89 -10.42 24.58 -0.99
N VAL A 90 -10.79 25.14 -2.14
CA VAL A 90 -11.17 24.38 -3.34
C VAL A 90 -10.00 23.59 -3.93
N ASP A 91 -8.76 24.01 -3.68
CA ASP A 91 -7.54 23.39 -4.23
C ASP A 91 -7.01 22.24 -3.37
N LYS A 92 -7.75 21.85 -2.32
CA LYS A 92 -7.41 20.73 -1.43
C LYS A 92 -7.08 19.44 -2.18
N GLY A 93 -7.82 19.14 -3.26
CA GLY A 93 -7.57 17.97 -4.10
C GLY A 93 -6.17 17.99 -4.72
N SER A 94 -5.79 19.13 -5.31
CA SER A 94 -4.47 19.36 -5.88
C SER A 94 -3.35 19.26 -4.83
N MET A 95 -3.61 19.74 -3.61
CA MET A 95 -2.64 19.64 -2.52
C MET A 95 -2.39 18.19 -2.10
N LYS A 96 -3.47 17.40 -1.97
CA LYS A 96 -3.39 15.97 -1.69
C LYS A 96 -2.58 15.25 -2.76
N GLU A 97 -2.82 15.56 -4.03
CA GLU A 97 -2.06 15.00 -5.15
C GLU A 97 -0.57 15.39 -5.09
N MET A 98 -0.25 16.65 -4.77
CA MET A 98 1.14 17.11 -4.64
C MET A 98 1.88 16.41 -3.50
N VAL A 99 1.23 16.23 -2.34
CA VAL A 99 1.81 15.48 -1.21
C VAL A 99 2.10 14.03 -1.60
N ILE A 100 1.17 13.37 -2.29
CA ILE A 100 1.36 12.00 -2.79
C ILE A 100 2.51 11.95 -3.80
N LYS A 101 2.51 12.85 -4.79
CA LYS A 101 3.57 12.95 -5.81
C LYS A 101 4.94 13.17 -5.18
N TYR A 102 5.02 14.00 -4.15
CA TYR A 102 6.26 14.21 -3.42
C TYR A 102 6.77 12.90 -2.80
N HIS A 103 5.92 12.16 -2.10
CA HIS A 103 6.33 10.96 -1.41
C HIS A 103 6.63 9.76 -2.30
N VAL A 104 5.94 9.66 -3.44
CA VAL A 104 6.07 8.54 -4.38
C VAL A 104 7.15 8.82 -5.42
N PHE A 105 7.24 10.04 -5.94
CA PHE A 105 8.11 10.37 -7.08
C PHE A 105 9.24 11.32 -6.69
N TYR A 106 8.93 12.50 -6.15
CA TYR A 106 9.96 13.54 -6.01
C TYR A 106 11.04 13.19 -4.97
N ARG A 107 10.70 12.53 -3.85
CA ARG A 107 11.70 12.18 -2.81
C ARG A 107 12.79 11.25 -3.31
N THR A 108 12.47 10.40 -4.29
CA THR A 108 13.38 9.39 -4.85
C THR A 108 13.89 9.79 -6.23
N SER A 109 13.52 10.98 -6.72
CA SER A 109 13.76 11.36 -8.11
C SER A 109 15.24 11.44 -8.44
N SER A 110 16.09 11.91 -7.51
CA SER A 110 17.52 12.01 -7.75
C SER A 110 18.20 10.64 -7.75
N GLN A 111 17.80 9.74 -6.86
CA GLN A 111 18.33 8.37 -6.82
C GLN A 111 17.89 7.56 -8.04
N ILE A 112 16.63 7.74 -8.48
CA ILE A 112 16.13 7.12 -9.71
C ILE A 112 16.90 7.67 -10.92
N ALA A 113 17.10 8.99 -11.01
CA ALA A 113 17.87 9.58 -12.10
C ALA A 113 19.31 9.05 -12.13
N GLN A 114 20.01 9.01 -10.99
CA GLN A 114 21.36 8.43 -10.91
C GLN A 114 21.40 6.94 -11.29
N PHE A 115 20.38 6.17 -10.92
CA PHE A 115 20.26 4.78 -11.33
C PHE A 115 20.04 4.63 -12.83
N GLN A 116 19.21 5.49 -13.42
CA GLN A 116 18.98 5.53 -14.87
C GLN A 116 20.25 5.92 -15.62
N ASP A 117 20.94 6.96 -15.17
CA ASP A 117 22.21 7.43 -15.74
C ASP A 117 23.27 6.33 -15.68
N GLY A 118 23.47 5.71 -14.50
CA GLY A 118 24.45 4.63 -14.35
C GLY A 118 24.11 3.36 -15.14
N MET A 119 22.82 3.12 -15.42
CA MET A 119 22.39 2.02 -16.29
C MET A 119 22.61 2.35 -17.77
N ASP A 120 22.39 3.61 -18.18
CA ASP A 120 22.65 4.06 -19.56
C ASP A 120 24.14 4.22 -19.88
N ASP A 121 24.98 4.47 -18.88
CA ASP A 121 26.45 4.55 -19.01
C ASP A 121 27.05 3.30 -19.68
N VAL A 122 26.42 2.14 -19.51
CA VAL A 122 26.81 0.89 -20.17
C VAL A 122 25.83 0.57 -21.30
N CYS A 123 26.22 0.94 -22.53
CA CYS A 123 25.53 0.59 -23.78
C CYS A 123 24.08 1.10 -23.90
N GLY A 124 23.67 2.13 -23.15
CA GLY A 124 22.31 2.70 -23.25
C GLY A 124 21.21 1.73 -22.79
N MET A 125 21.51 0.93 -21.75
CA MET A 125 20.63 -0.15 -21.30
C MET A 125 19.29 0.38 -20.80
N TRP A 126 19.23 1.52 -20.08
CA TRP A 126 17.96 2.09 -19.63
C TRP A 126 17.09 2.56 -20.81
N GLY A 127 17.71 3.13 -21.85
CA GLY A 127 17.03 3.42 -23.13
C GLY A 127 16.43 2.17 -23.80
N MET A 128 17.13 1.04 -23.73
CA MET A 128 16.63 -0.23 -24.25
C MET A 128 15.48 -0.80 -23.39
N VAL A 129 15.60 -0.72 -22.07
CA VAL A 129 14.57 -1.17 -21.11
C VAL A 129 13.28 -0.38 -21.29
N THR A 130 13.38 0.95 -21.41
CA THR A 130 12.19 1.80 -21.61
C THR A 130 11.51 1.56 -22.96
N LYS A 131 12.29 1.35 -24.03
CA LYS A 131 11.75 1.03 -25.36
C LYS A 131 11.10 -0.36 -25.44
N HIS A 132 11.58 -1.33 -24.67
CA HIS A 132 11.14 -2.73 -24.71
C HIS A 132 10.65 -3.22 -23.34
N ALA A 133 9.91 -2.38 -22.62
CA ALA A 133 9.56 -2.61 -21.22
C ALA A 133 8.88 -3.97 -20.97
N SER A 134 7.98 -4.43 -21.85
CA SER A 134 7.31 -5.73 -21.71
C SER A 134 8.26 -6.93 -21.76
N VAL A 135 9.36 -6.84 -22.51
CA VAL A 135 10.38 -7.90 -22.61
C VAL A 135 11.26 -7.93 -21.35
N PHE A 136 11.56 -6.76 -20.79
CA PHE A 136 12.39 -6.63 -19.60
C PHE A 136 11.62 -6.77 -18.29
N GLN A 137 10.30 -6.59 -18.31
CA GLN A 137 9.43 -6.73 -17.14
C GLN A 137 9.61 -8.08 -16.41
N PRO A 138 9.61 -9.27 -17.07
CA PRO A 138 9.88 -10.53 -16.38
C PRO A 138 11.31 -10.66 -15.82
N LEU A 139 12.25 -9.85 -16.30
CA LEU A 139 13.65 -9.86 -15.82
C LEU A 139 13.83 -8.97 -14.58
N PHE A 140 13.17 -7.81 -14.52
CA PHE A 140 13.32 -6.85 -13.42
C PHE A 140 12.21 -6.90 -12.39
N CYS A 141 11.03 -7.40 -12.76
CA CYS A 141 9.88 -7.46 -11.88
C CYS A 141 9.55 -8.91 -11.57
N ASN A 142 9.29 -9.20 -10.29
CA ASN A 142 8.64 -10.44 -9.91
C ASN A 142 7.19 -10.38 -10.41
N LEU A 143 6.94 -10.93 -11.59
CA LEU A 143 5.59 -11.03 -12.12
C LEU A 143 4.80 -11.99 -11.23
N PRO A 144 3.64 -11.57 -10.71
CA PRO A 144 2.78 -12.49 -10.00
C PRO A 144 2.45 -13.63 -10.96
N LYS A 145 2.79 -14.85 -10.54
CA LYS A 145 2.28 -16.03 -11.22
C LYS A 145 0.75 -15.99 -11.12
N PRO A 146 0.02 -16.41 -12.17
CA PRO A 146 -1.42 -16.60 -12.07
C PRO A 146 -1.73 -17.44 -10.83
N LEU A 147 -2.81 -17.12 -10.13
CA LEU A 147 -3.23 -17.90 -8.97
C LEU A 147 -3.57 -19.31 -9.47
N MET A 148 -2.73 -20.29 -9.13
CA MET A 148 -2.94 -21.66 -9.61
C MET A 148 -3.73 -22.49 -8.60
N ASN A 149 -4.55 -23.40 -9.09
CA ASN A 149 -5.30 -24.35 -8.28
C ASN A 149 -4.37 -25.18 -7.38
N GLN A 150 -3.28 -25.70 -7.96
CA GLN A 150 -2.26 -26.44 -7.22
C GLN A 150 -1.55 -25.62 -6.13
N GLU A 151 -1.46 -24.30 -6.26
CA GLU A 151 -0.85 -23.44 -5.24
C GLU A 151 -1.85 -23.17 -4.10
N MET A 152 -3.14 -23.06 -4.41
CA MET A 152 -4.20 -22.90 -3.40
C MET A 152 -4.38 -24.16 -2.55
N ASP A 153 -4.32 -25.35 -3.14
CA ASP A 153 -4.35 -26.62 -2.40
C ASP A 153 -3.20 -26.77 -1.38
N ARG A 154 -2.06 -26.11 -1.62
CA ARG A 154 -0.93 -26.11 -0.69
C ARG A 154 -1.14 -25.17 0.49
N ILE A 155 -1.95 -24.13 0.32
CA ILE A 155 -2.13 -23.05 1.29
C ILE A 155 -3.40 -23.26 2.11
N ILE A 156 -4.49 -23.70 1.46
CA ILE A 156 -5.80 -23.90 2.07
C ILE A 156 -5.98 -25.37 2.43
N ARG A 157 -6.47 -25.61 3.65
CA ARG A 157 -6.98 -26.92 4.05
C ARG A 157 -8.45 -26.79 4.34
N CYS A 158 -9.27 -27.48 3.56
CA CYS A 158 -10.70 -27.58 3.82
C CYS A 158 -10.93 -28.62 4.93
N ASP A 159 -11.56 -28.18 6.01
CA ASP A 159 -12.10 -29.08 7.03
C ASP A 159 -13.56 -29.33 6.69
N PHE A 160 -13.90 -30.58 6.43
CA PHE A 160 -15.18 -30.93 5.85
C PHE A 160 -16.04 -31.73 6.83
N SER A 161 -17.36 -31.50 6.77
CA SER A 161 -18.37 -32.20 7.56
C SER A 161 -18.46 -33.69 7.24
N GLU A 162 -19.08 -34.52 8.07
CA GLU A 162 -19.15 -35.98 7.84
C GLU A 162 -19.74 -36.36 6.46
N LEU A 163 -19.20 -37.42 5.86
CA LEU A 163 -19.65 -37.96 4.57
C LEU A 163 -21.14 -38.34 4.63
N GLY A 164 -21.93 -37.82 3.69
CA GLY A 164 -23.38 -38.05 3.62
C GLY A 164 -24.23 -37.05 4.42
N SER A 165 -23.62 -36.10 5.12
CA SER A 165 -24.35 -34.96 5.68
C SER A 165 -24.79 -33.99 4.56
N ASN A 166 -25.90 -33.27 4.76
CA ASN A 166 -26.31 -32.21 3.82
C ASN A 166 -25.27 -31.07 3.74
N ALA A 167 -24.50 -30.87 4.81
CA ALA A 167 -23.39 -29.92 4.83
C ALA A 167 -22.26 -30.35 3.89
N ARG A 168 -21.90 -31.65 3.87
CA ARG A 168 -20.87 -32.20 2.99
C ARG A 168 -21.17 -31.94 1.51
N THR A 169 -22.40 -32.19 1.05
CA THR A 169 -22.76 -31.95 -0.37
C THR A 169 -22.58 -30.48 -0.75
N SER A 170 -23.00 -29.56 0.13
CA SER A 170 -22.84 -28.12 -0.11
C SER A 170 -21.37 -27.69 -0.09
N GLU A 171 -20.54 -28.31 0.76
CA GLU A 171 -19.10 -28.03 0.83
C GLU A 171 -18.40 -28.50 -0.46
N ASP A 172 -18.72 -29.70 -0.95
CA ASP A 172 -18.15 -30.26 -2.19
C ASP A 172 -18.53 -29.40 -3.41
N GLU A 173 -19.79 -28.96 -3.52
CA GLU A 173 -20.21 -28.03 -4.58
C GLU A 173 -19.47 -26.68 -4.51
N THR A 174 -19.23 -26.18 -3.29
CA THR A 174 -18.50 -24.92 -3.09
C THR A 174 -17.04 -25.03 -3.48
N VAL A 175 -16.38 -26.13 -3.10
CA VAL A 175 -14.99 -26.41 -3.48
C VAL A 175 -14.88 -26.58 -4.99
N TYR A 176 -15.80 -27.31 -5.62
CA TYR A 176 -15.83 -27.47 -7.07
C TYR A 176 -16.02 -26.14 -7.81
N ALA A 177 -16.93 -25.28 -7.35
CA ALA A 177 -17.12 -23.94 -7.91
C ALA A 177 -15.86 -23.08 -7.77
N TRP A 178 -15.13 -23.22 -6.66
CA TRP A 178 -13.86 -22.55 -6.43
C TRP A 178 -12.75 -23.05 -7.36
N GLU A 179 -12.64 -24.35 -7.56
CA GLU A 179 -11.68 -24.97 -8.49
C GLU A 179 -11.93 -24.52 -9.94
N LEU A 180 -13.19 -24.48 -10.38
CA LEU A 180 -13.57 -23.97 -11.70
C LEU A 180 -13.20 -22.50 -11.87
N PHE A 181 -13.42 -21.68 -10.83
CA PHE A 181 -13.04 -20.27 -10.87
C PHE A 181 -11.51 -20.09 -10.97
N LEU A 182 -10.74 -20.93 -10.27
CA LEU A 182 -9.28 -20.92 -10.38
C LEU A 182 -8.82 -21.34 -11.79
N GLN A 183 -9.48 -22.33 -12.38
CA GLN A 183 -9.23 -22.74 -13.77
C GLN A 183 -9.51 -21.58 -14.76
N ASP A 184 -10.62 -20.85 -14.59
CA ASP A 184 -10.94 -19.69 -15.41
C ASP A 184 -9.87 -18.58 -15.31
N ILE A 185 -9.23 -18.42 -14.15
CA ILE A 185 -8.11 -17.47 -13.96
C ILE A 185 -6.86 -17.96 -14.69
N GLU A 186 -6.53 -19.25 -14.57
CA GLU A 186 -5.40 -19.87 -15.26
C GLU A 186 -5.55 -19.76 -16.79
N ASP A 187 -6.75 -19.97 -17.30
CA ASP A 187 -7.10 -19.87 -18.72
C ASP A 187 -7.25 -18.42 -19.21
N GLY A 188 -7.11 -17.43 -18.31
CA GLY A 188 -7.21 -16.00 -18.62
C GLY A 188 -8.62 -15.50 -18.94
N ILE A 189 -9.64 -16.30 -18.62
CA ILE A 189 -11.06 -15.98 -18.78
C ILE A 189 -11.52 -15.03 -17.65
N ALA A 190 -10.93 -15.17 -16.45
CA ALA A 190 -11.23 -14.34 -15.28
C ALA A 190 -9.98 -13.63 -14.75
N VAL A 191 -10.16 -12.42 -14.21
CA VAL A 191 -9.09 -11.64 -13.57
C VAL A 191 -9.47 -11.33 -12.12
N VAL A 192 -8.57 -11.59 -11.19
CA VAL A 192 -8.76 -11.27 -9.77
C VAL A 192 -8.09 -9.95 -9.43
N HIS A 193 -8.86 -9.04 -8.83
CA HIS A 193 -8.34 -7.82 -8.23
C HIS A 193 -8.53 -7.87 -6.72
N PHE A 194 -7.44 -8.00 -5.97
CA PHE A 194 -7.48 -7.87 -4.52
C PHE A 194 -7.55 -6.38 -4.15
N ARG A 195 -8.65 -5.96 -3.52
CA ARG A 195 -8.70 -4.65 -2.85
C ARG A 195 -8.24 -4.83 -1.41
N SER A 196 -7.00 -4.46 -1.11
CA SER A 196 -6.55 -4.35 0.28
C SER A 196 -7.14 -3.08 0.90
N GLY A 197 -8.30 -3.20 1.55
CA GLY A 197 -8.88 -2.07 2.26
C GLY A 197 -10.35 -2.22 2.62
N GLN A 198 -10.57 -2.53 3.90
CA GLN A 198 -11.82 -2.44 4.67
C GLN A 198 -12.79 -3.63 4.64
N HIS A 199 -13.32 -3.91 5.83
CA HIS A 199 -14.34 -4.89 6.16
C HIS A 199 -15.55 -4.84 5.20
N SER A 200 -15.59 -5.70 4.19
CA SER A 200 -16.83 -6.24 3.61
C SER A 200 -16.54 -7.32 2.56
N PRO A 201 -17.48 -8.26 2.36
CA PRO A 201 -17.25 -9.48 1.62
C PRO A 201 -17.06 -9.20 0.12
N LEU A 202 -16.22 -10.03 -0.49
CA LEU A 202 -15.88 -10.08 -1.90
C LEU A 202 -17.13 -9.94 -2.79
N TRP A 203 -17.16 -8.92 -3.65
CA TRP A 203 -18.06 -8.89 -4.80
C TRP A 203 -17.23 -9.01 -6.07
N LEU A 204 -17.43 -10.12 -6.79
CA LEU A 204 -16.89 -10.41 -8.10
C LEU A 204 -17.60 -9.53 -9.15
N SER A 205 -16.85 -8.92 -10.07
CA SER A 205 -17.38 -8.43 -11.34
C SER A 205 -16.75 -9.24 -12.47
N LYS A 206 -17.57 -9.86 -13.32
CA LYS A 206 -17.11 -10.41 -14.60
C LYS A 206 -16.67 -9.26 -15.51
N ALA A 207 -15.59 -9.47 -16.26
CA ALA A 207 -15.20 -8.56 -17.33
C ALA A 207 -16.24 -8.68 -18.45
N ASP A 208 -16.69 -7.52 -18.96
CA ASP A 208 -17.46 -7.41 -20.21
C ASP A 208 -16.55 -7.68 -21.42
#